data_AF-A0A526YY68-F1
#
_entry.id   AF-A0A526YY68-F1
#
_cell.length_a   1.000
_cell.length_b   1.000
_cell.length_c   1.000
_cell.angle_alpha   90.00
_cell.angle_beta   90.00
_cell.angle_gamma   90.00
#
_symmetry.space_group_name_H-M   'P 1'
#
loop_
_entity.id
_entity.type
_entity.pdbx_description
1 polymer ?
#
loop_
_entity_poly.entity_id
_entity_poly.type
_entity_poly.pdbx_seq_one_letter_code
_entity_poly.pdbx_strand_id
1 'polypeptide(L)' 'MDDAGHTAKTTSETAANEVVSASAIPADELARLTDDIVSALKTVYDPEIPADIYELGLIYKIDIEDDRSVKIDMTL' A
#
# COMPACT_ATOMS: atom_id res chain seq x y z
N MET A 1 -18.45 -42.81 33.38
CA MET A 1 -18.61 -43.70 32.21
C MET A 1 -19.36 -42.89 31.18
N ASP A 2 -18.77 -41.79 30.69
CA ASP A 2 -17.68 -41.77 29.71
C ASP A 2 -18.14 -42.44 28.41
N ASP A 3 -18.52 -41.64 27.43
CA ASP A 3 -17.80 -41.68 26.15
C ASP A 3 -18.05 -40.38 25.38
N ALA A 4 -16.99 -39.57 25.34
CA ALA A 4 -16.87 -38.40 24.51
C ALA A 4 -16.32 -38.82 23.15
N GLY A 5 -16.87 -38.30 22.05
CA GLY A 5 -16.39 -38.66 20.72
C GLY A 5 -16.78 -37.66 19.63
N HIS A 6 -16.57 -36.36 19.87
CA HIS A 6 -16.61 -35.36 18.80
C HIS A 6 -15.26 -35.35 18.08
N THR A 7 -15.15 -36.08 16.98
CA THR A 7 -13.96 -36.10 16.11
C THR A 7 -14.33 -35.76 14.68
N ALA A 8 -14.18 -34.49 14.32
CA ALA A 8 -13.68 -34.07 13.01
C ALA A 8 -13.22 -32.61 13.08
N LYS A 9 -11.99 -32.44 13.61
CA LYS A 9 -11.12 -31.31 13.27
C LYS A 9 -10.84 -31.40 11.76
N THR A 10 -10.98 -30.31 11.00
CA THR A 10 -10.10 -29.89 9.87
C THR A 10 -10.61 -28.59 9.26
N THR A 11 -9.91 -27.51 9.62
CA THR A 11 -9.48 -26.41 8.74
C THR A 11 -10.51 -25.39 8.24
N SER A 12 -10.82 -24.43 9.12
CA SER A 12 -11.00 -23.04 8.70
C SER A 12 -9.62 -22.38 8.52
N GLU A 13 -8.99 -22.63 7.38
CA GLU A 13 -7.91 -21.76 6.84
C GLU A 13 -8.26 -21.49 5.39
N THR A 14 -9.03 -20.43 5.17
CA THR A 14 -9.01 -19.69 3.90
C THR A 14 -9.32 -18.25 4.26
N ALA A 15 -8.30 -17.57 4.78
CA ALA A 15 -8.29 -16.12 4.88
C ALA A 15 -6.97 -15.66 4.27
N ALA A 16 -7.07 -14.71 3.33
CA ALA A 16 -5.98 -13.98 2.69
C ALA A 16 -5.12 -14.77 1.69
N ASN A 17 -5.71 -15.19 0.59
CA ASN A 17 -4.99 -15.15 -0.69
C ASN A 17 -5.88 -14.47 -1.75
N GLU A 18 -6.42 -13.32 -1.38
CA GLU A 18 -7.02 -12.39 -2.32
C GLU A 18 -5.96 -11.35 -2.67
N VAL A 19 -5.85 -11.11 -3.97
CA VAL A 19 -5.23 -9.96 -4.64
C VAL A 19 -3.70 -9.85 -4.66
N VAL A 20 -3.03 -10.81 -5.30
CA VAL A 20 -1.93 -10.41 -6.21
C VAL A 20 -2.53 -10.12 -7.58
N SER A 21 -3.44 -9.15 -7.64
CA SER A 21 -3.89 -8.63 -8.93
C SER A 21 -2.68 -8.01 -9.60
N ALA A 22 -2.26 -8.56 -10.72
CA ALA A 22 -1.41 -7.83 -11.65
C ALA A 22 -2.10 -6.48 -11.87
N SER A 23 -1.48 -5.38 -11.42
CA SER A 23 -2.04 -4.04 -11.59
C SER A 23 -2.53 -3.91 -13.02
N ALA A 24 -3.78 -3.45 -13.19
CA ALA A 24 -4.37 -3.22 -14.51
C ALA A 24 -3.67 -2.08 -15.26
N ILE A 25 -2.83 -1.32 -14.55
CA ILE A 25 -2.03 -0.22 -15.05
C ILE A 25 -0.77 -0.76 -15.75
N PRO A 26 -0.56 -0.41 -17.04
CA PRO A 26 0.69 -0.70 -17.73
C PRO A 26 1.92 -0.14 -16.99
N ALA A 27 3.04 -0.86 -16.98
CA ALA A 27 4.25 -0.44 -16.27
C ALA A 27 4.75 0.96 -16.69
N ASP A 28 4.62 1.31 -17.97
CA ASP A 28 4.99 2.64 -18.47
C ASP A 28 4.08 3.76 -17.94
N GLU A 29 2.81 3.47 -17.68
CA GLU A 29 1.87 4.42 -17.08
C GLU A 29 2.13 4.55 -15.58
N LEU A 30 2.38 3.43 -14.90
CA LEU A 30 2.75 3.42 -13.48
C LEU A 30 4.03 4.22 -13.22
N ALA A 31 5.04 4.08 -14.08
CA ALA A 31 6.28 4.85 -13.98
C ALA A 31 6.02 6.36 -14.11
N ARG A 32 5.22 6.78 -15.11
CA ARG A 32 4.85 8.19 -15.27
C ARG A 32 4.07 8.74 -14.08
N LEU A 33 3.07 7.98 -13.60
CA LEU A 33 2.30 8.38 -12.42
C LEU A 33 3.21 8.52 -11.21
N THR A 34 4.13 7.59 -11.00
CA THR A 34 5.11 7.66 -9.91
C THR A 34 5.98 8.90 -10.03
N ASP A 35 6.53 9.18 -11.21
CA ASP A 35 7.36 10.37 -11.45
C ASP A 35 6.60 11.68 -11.23
N ASP A 36 5.34 11.74 -11.67
CA ASP A 36 4.46 12.90 -11.50
C ASP A 36 4.12 13.12 -10.01
N ILE A 37 3.81 12.04 -9.28
CA ILE A 37 3.53 12.09 -7.84
C ILE A 37 4.78 12.53 -7.07
N VAL A 38 5.94 11.93 -7.34
CA VAL A 38 7.21 12.31 -6.68
C VAL A 38 7.54 13.76 -6.96
N SER A 39 7.37 14.22 -8.21
CA SER A 39 7.59 15.62 -8.58
C SER A 39 6.67 16.56 -7.81
N ALA A 40 5.38 16.20 -7.64
CA ALA A 40 4.44 16.97 -6.85
C ALA A 40 4.82 17.00 -5.36
N LEU A 41 5.19 15.86 -4.77
CA LEU A 41 5.63 15.77 -3.37
C LEU A 41 6.86 16.64 -3.09
N LYS A 42 7.81 16.71 -4.04
CA LYS A 42 8.99 17.59 -3.96
C LYS A 42 8.67 19.08 -3.95
N THR A 43 7.46 19.49 -4.32
CA THR A 43 7.02 20.90 -4.23
C THR A 43 6.46 21.27 -2.85
N VAL A 44 6.19 20.28 -2.01
CA VAL A 44 5.64 20.48 -0.67
C VAL A 44 6.79 20.51 0.32
N TYR A 45 6.99 21.67 0.93
CA TYR A 45 8.07 21.93 1.90
C TYR A 45 7.53 21.87 3.32
N ASP A 46 8.36 21.35 4.23
CA ASP A 46 8.09 21.45 5.65
C ASP A 46 8.28 22.92 6.13
N PRO A 47 7.36 23.50 6.92
CA PRO A 47 7.48 24.88 7.37
C PRO A 47 8.53 25.08 8.48
N GLU A 48 8.95 24.03 9.17
CA GLU A 48 9.96 24.10 10.24
C GLU A 48 11.37 23.86 9.70
N ILE A 49 11.51 23.01 8.69
CA ILE A 49 12.76 22.65 8.01
C ILE A 49 12.62 22.96 6.51
N PRO A 50 13.47 23.82 5.92
CA PRO A 50 13.36 24.21 4.50
C PRO A 50 13.86 23.10 3.55
N ALA A 51 13.21 21.95 3.61
CA ALA A 51 13.42 20.76 2.81
C ALA A 51 12.05 20.19 2.40
N ASP A 52 11.99 19.47 1.29
CA ASP A 52 10.75 18.85 0.83
C ASP A 52 10.46 17.54 1.56
N ILE A 53 9.18 17.19 1.66
CA ILE A 53 8.71 16.02 2.42
C ILE A 53 9.21 14.68 1.87
N TYR A 54 9.61 14.65 0.59
CA TYR A 54 10.16 13.45 -0.05
C TYR A 54 11.61 13.23 0.36
N GLU A 55 12.46 14.26 0.29
CA GLU A 55 13.86 14.19 0.73
C GLU A 55 13.99 14.03 2.25
N LEU A 56 13.02 14.52 3.02
CA LEU A 56 12.94 14.29 4.47
C LEU A 56 12.57 12.85 4.84
N GLY A 57 12.11 12.04 3.87
CA GLY A 57 11.71 10.66 4.12
C GLY A 57 10.45 10.52 4.98
N LEU A 58 9.56 11.53 4.96
CA LEU A 58 8.29 11.50 5.70
C LEU A 58 7.23 10.60 5.04
N ILE A 59 7.47 10.21 3.78
CA ILE A 59 6.62 9.32 3.00
C ILE A 59 7.05 7.87 3.26
N TYR A 60 6.16 7.06 3.85
CA TYR A 60 6.41 5.63 4.07
C TYR A 60 6.04 4.77 2.87
N LYS A 61 4.89 5.06 2.26
CA LYS A 61 4.33 4.26 1.18
C LYS A 61 3.50 5.13 0.24
N ILE A 62 3.61 4.85 -1.05
CA ILE A 62 2.72 5.36 -2.09
C ILE A 62 2.09 4.13 -2.74
N ASP A 63 0.75 4.05 -2.68
CA ASP A 63 -0.02 2.99 -3.32
C ASP A 63 -0.86 3.60 -4.44
N ILE A 64 -0.76 3.02 -5.64
CA ILE A 64 -1.51 3.46 -6.83
C ILE A 64 -2.47 2.33 -7.17
N GLU A 65 -3.74 2.58 -6.91
CA GLU A 65 -4.82 1.62 -7.12
C GLU A 65 -5.24 1.61 -8.60
N ASP A 66 -5.89 0.53 -9.04
CA ASP A 66 -6.31 0.34 -10.45
C ASP A 66 -7.29 1.43 -10.95
N ASP A 67 -7.97 2.12 -10.05
CA ASP A 67 -8.86 3.25 -10.34
C ASP A 67 -8.13 4.59 -10.49
N ARG A 68 -6.78 4.58 -10.44
CA ARG A 68 -5.88 5.74 -10.39
C ARG A 68 -6.03 6.58 -9.13
N SER A 69 -6.62 6.05 -8.07
CA SER A 69 -6.51 6.68 -6.76
C SER A 69 -5.12 6.45 -6.17
N VAL A 70 -4.60 7.49 -5.50
CA VAL A 70 -3.27 7.47 -4.88
C VAL A 70 -3.45 7.55 -3.37
N LYS A 71 -2.96 6.54 -2.66
CA LYS A 71 -2.90 6.53 -1.20
C LYS A 71 -1.47 6.78 -0.77
N ILE A 72 -1.30 7.70 0.17
CA ILE A 72 0.02 8.10 0.66
C ILE A 72 0.01 7.94 2.18
N ASP A 73 0.86 7.06 2.69
CA ASP A 73 1.08 6.88 4.11
C ASP A 73 2.23 7.79 4.55
N MET A 74 1.96 8.69 5.50
CA MET A 74 2.92 9.66 6.02
C MET A 74 2.97 9.62 7.54
N THR A 75 4.10 10.06 8.10
CA THR A 75 4.21 10.42 9.52
C THR A 75 4.47 11.91 9.67
N LEU A 76 4.19 12.42 10.86
CA LEU A 76 4.64 13.73 11.34
C LEU A 76 5.70 13.55 12.43
#